data_AF-E1QFR2-F1
#
_entry.id   AF-E1QFR2-F1
#
_cell.length_a   1.000
_cell.length_b   1.000
_cell.length_c   1.000
_cell.angle_alpha   90.00
_cell.angle_beta   90.00
_cell.angle_gamma   90.00
#
_symmetry.space_group_name_H-M   'P 1'
#
loop_
_entity.id
_entity.type
_entity.pdbx_description
1 polymer ?
#
loop_
_entity_poly.entity_id
_entity_poly.type
_entity_poly.pdbx_seq_one_letter_code
_entity_poly.pdbx_strand_id
1 'polypeptide(L)'
;MDQHTQAVLDYSLAVLRGQAPHSFDHPLPASISSRSIEVPWVAETLRGLGAKRHLDVGFSLSSLDSLGVLLANRRDNGVELQAVDIIEPQRVQTRYPAAWLAEIMSVPVRVGDIRAMSLEAGGHDLISLISTIEHIGFDKPAADQGRSAFDRAESEAEVVTQRAADVNRRVLDNLRGALAAGGHLLLTVPMGKGGPVVLRDSLGFFCVQWEYEAASWAEIVEHPGFELVESHYFILGDDLVWRAVNGPAGLARAEARHLSHSTGCALALLRKKAGA
;
A
#
# COMPACT_ATOMS: atom_id res chain seq x y z
N MET A 1 3.98 -8.97 17.19
CA MET A 1 3.30 -7.73 16.75
C MET A 1 3.34 -6.77 17.92
N ASP A 2 3.70 -5.51 17.70
CA ASP A 2 3.65 -4.50 18.78
C ASP A 2 2.20 -4.07 19.09
N GLN A 3 2.04 -3.35 20.20
CA GLN A 3 0.73 -2.91 20.70
C GLN A 3 0.00 -1.97 19.73
N HIS A 4 0.73 -1.12 18.99
CA HIS A 4 0.13 -0.15 18.08
C HIS A 4 -0.44 -0.84 16.84
N THR A 5 0.35 -1.73 16.24
CA THR A 5 -0.06 -2.56 15.11
C THR A 5 -1.26 -3.43 15.49
N GLN A 6 -1.27 -4.01 16.70
CA GLN A 6 -2.40 -4.80 17.19
C GLN A 6 -3.66 -3.93 17.35
N ALA A 7 -3.55 -2.72 17.90
CA ALA A 7 -4.69 -1.82 18.08
C ALA A 7 -5.30 -1.36 16.74
N VAL A 8 -4.45 -1.08 15.74
CA VAL A 8 -4.91 -0.79 14.37
C VAL A 8 -5.64 -2.00 13.80
N LEU A 9 -5.04 -3.18 13.89
CA LEU A 9 -5.66 -4.41 13.41
C LEU A 9 -7.02 -4.67 14.06
N ASP A 10 -7.13 -4.61 15.39
CA ASP A 10 -8.36 -4.92 16.12
C ASP A 10 -9.52 -4.00 15.69
N TYR A 11 -9.25 -2.69 15.57
CA TYR A 11 -10.23 -1.73 15.09
C TYR A 11 -10.61 -1.98 13.63
N SER A 12 -9.63 -2.21 12.75
CA SER A 12 -9.89 -2.49 11.34
C SER A 12 -10.68 -3.80 11.14
N LEU A 13 -10.46 -4.81 11.97
CA LEU A 13 -11.27 -6.04 11.97
C LEU A 13 -12.71 -5.77 12.43
N ALA A 14 -12.91 -4.89 13.42
CA ALA A 14 -14.25 -4.48 13.83
C ALA A 14 -14.96 -3.71 12.70
N VAL A 15 -14.25 -2.83 11.98
CA VAL A 15 -14.77 -2.14 10.79
C VAL A 15 -15.14 -3.13 9.69
N LEU A 16 -14.24 -4.06 9.34
CA LEU A 16 -14.45 -5.07 8.31
C LEU A 16 -15.71 -5.92 8.59
N ARG A 17 -15.94 -6.24 9.87
CA ARG A 17 -17.09 -7.04 10.35
C ARG A 17 -18.36 -6.20 10.57
N GLY A 18 -18.31 -4.89 10.34
CA GLY A 18 -19.43 -3.98 10.59
C GLY A 18 -19.78 -3.81 12.07
N GLN A 19 -18.85 -4.11 12.97
CA GLN A 19 -18.99 -4.00 14.42
C GLN A 19 -18.59 -2.60 14.94
N ALA A 20 -17.84 -1.84 14.14
CA ALA A 20 -17.50 -0.45 14.41
C ALA A 20 -17.70 0.37 13.12
N PRO A 21 -18.17 1.63 13.22
CA PRO A 21 -18.14 2.55 12.10
C PRO A 21 -16.69 2.99 11.85
N HIS A 22 -16.31 3.10 10.58
CA HIS A 22 -15.10 3.83 10.22
C HIS A 22 -15.38 5.33 10.26
N SER A 23 -14.40 6.12 10.70
CA SER A 23 -14.49 7.58 10.70
C SER A 23 -13.08 8.19 10.62
N PHE A 24 -12.93 9.16 9.74
CA PHE A 24 -11.71 9.96 9.61
C PHE A 24 -11.60 11.10 10.63
N ASP A 25 -12.69 11.43 11.34
CA ASP A 25 -12.70 12.47 12.37
C ASP A 25 -12.05 12.01 13.68
N HIS A 26 -11.96 10.70 13.86
CA HIS A 26 -11.40 10.05 15.04
C HIS A 26 -10.38 8.98 14.63
N PRO A 27 -9.26 9.37 13.98
CA PRO A 27 -8.20 8.41 13.68
C PRO A 27 -7.69 7.81 14.99
N LEU A 28 -7.30 6.53 14.97
CA LEU A 28 -6.83 5.84 16.16
C LEU A 28 -5.70 6.66 16.83
N PRO A 29 -5.90 7.19 18.05
CA PRO A 29 -5.04 8.24 18.63
C PRO A 29 -3.59 7.82 18.91
N ALA A 30 -3.25 6.56 18.71
CA ALA A 30 -2.07 5.95 19.28
C ALA A 30 -0.96 5.66 18.26
N SER A 31 -1.02 6.10 17.01
CA SER A 31 0.04 5.79 16.03
C SER A 31 0.44 6.99 15.18
N ILE A 32 1.75 7.25 15.14
CA ILE A 32 2.37 8.18 14.20
C ILE A 32 2.44 7.60 12.77
N SER A 33 2.16 6.31 12.62
CA SER A 33 2.14 5.66 11.32
C SER A 33 0.85 5.96 10.57
N SER A 34 0.91 6.14 9.25
CA SER A 34 -0.27 6.24 8.39
C SER A 34 -1.17 5.00 8.45
N ARG A 35 -0.69 3.87 9.00
CA ARG A 35 -1.53 2.67 9.17
C ARG A 35 -2.79 2.90 10.01
N SER A 36 -2.77 3.87 10.94
CA SER A 36 -3.96 4.22 11.73
C SER A 36 -5.10 4.86 10.93
N ILE A 37 -4.82 5.35 9.72
CA ILE A 37 -5.81 5.89 8.78
C ILE A 37 -6.03 4.95 7.59
N GLU A 38 -4.97 4.36 7.05
CA GLU A 38 -5.02 3.53 5.84
C GLU A 38 -5.77 2.22 6.07
N VAL A 39 -5.43 1.48 7.13
CA VAL A 39 -5.93 0.12 7.32
C VAL A 39 -7.41 0.07 7.68
N PRO A 40 -7.95 0.98 8.52
CA PRO A 40 -9.40 1.08 8.74
C PRO A 40 -10.19 1.43 7.47
N TRP A 41 -9.69 2.35 6.64
CA TRP A 41 -10.31 2.68 5.37
C TRP A 41 -10.27 1.52 4.37
N VAL A 42 -9.15 0.78 4.32
CA VAL A 42 -9.06 -0.48 3.56
C VAL A 42 -10.14 -1.46 4.01
N ALA A 43 -10.27 -1.69 5.32
CA ALA A 43 -11.28 -2.59 5.87
C ALA A 43 -12.72 -2.18 5.50
N GLU A 44 -13.03 -0.89 5.59
CA GLU A 44 -14.33 -0.37 5.16
C GLU A 44 -14.57 -0.61 3.67
N THR A 45 -13.57 -0.33 2.84
CA THR A 45 -13.65 -0.49 1.38
C THR A 45 -13.85 -1.95 0.98
N LEU A 46 -13.10 -2.87 1.59
CA LEU A 46 -13.25 -4.32 1.36
C LEU A 46 -14.66 -4.80 1.69
N ARG A 47 -15.20 -4.37 2.83
CA ARG A 47 -16.56 -4.68 3.26
C ARG A 47 -17.60 -4.10 2.28
N GLY A 48 -17.44 -2.83 1.90
CA GLY A 48 -18.40 -2.10 1.08
C GLY A 48 -18.48 -2.61 -0.36
N LEU A 49 -17.34 -2.98 -0.96
CA LEU A 49 -17.30 -3.50 -2.33
C LEU A 49 -17.72 -4.97 -2.44
N GLY A 50 -17.47 -5.78 -1.41
CA GLY A 50 -17.86 -7.20 -1.42
C GLY A 50 -17.20 -8.01 -2.54
N ALA A 51 -16.01 -7.59 -3.00
CA ALA A 51 -15.25 -8.21 -4.08
C ALA A 51 -14.99 -9.70 -3.81
N LYS A 52 -15.01 -10.53 -4.86
CA LYS A 52 -14.81 -11.99 -4.73
C LYS A 52 -13.42 -12.43 -5.16
N ARG A 53 -12.82 -11.73 -6.12
CA ARG A 53 -11.45 -11.97 -6.58
C ARG A 53 -10.60 -10.74 -6.29
N HIS A 54 -9.63 -10.90 -5.40
CA HIS A 54 -8.78 -9.82 -4.92
C HIS A 54 -7.32 -10.14 -5.22
N LEU A 55 -6.65 -9.24 -5.94
CA LEU A 55 -5.20 -9.24 -6.07
C LEU A 55 -4.56 -8.17 -5.18
N ASP A 56 -3.64 -8.55 -4.30
CA ASP A 56 -2.80 -7.63 -3.55
C ASP A 56 -1.41 -7.48 -4.18
N VAL A 57 -0.89 -6.26 -4.24
CA VAL A 57 0.46 -5.97 -4.78
C VAL A 57 1.32 -5.41 -3.65
N GLY A 58 2.44 -6.06 -3.35
CA GLY A 58 3.30 -5.74 -2.19
C GLY A 58 3.02 -6.60 -0.95
N PHE A 59 2.53 -7.83 -1.15
CA PHE A 59 2.02 -8.70 -0.11
C PHE A 59 3.07 -9.16 0.92
N SER A 60 4.26 -9.56 0.48
CA SER A 60 5.22 -10.28 1.31
C SER A 60 5.72 -9.44 2.49
N LEU A 61 5.94 -8.14 2.25
CA LEU A 61 6.38 -7.17 3.26
C LEU A 61 5.28 -6.22 3.75
N SER A 62 4.01 -6.45 3.38
CA SER A 62 2.86 -5.71 3.92
C SER A 62 2.89 -5.61 5.45
N SER A 63 2.45 -4.49 6.01
CA SER A 63 2.34 -4.33 7.47
C SER A 63 1.40 -5.40 8.04
N LEU A 64 1.66 -5.85 9.26
CA LEU A 64 0.91 -6.97 9.83
C LEU A 64 -0.57 -6.63 10.09
N ASP A 65 -0.89 -5.36 10.32
CA ASP A 65 -2.27 -4.87 10.41
C ASP A 65 -3.03 -5.01 9.07
N SER A 66 -2.45 -4.51 7.98
CA SER A 66 -2.99 -4.62 6.62
C SER A 66 -3.11 -6.09 6.20
N LEU A 67 -2.05 -6.88 6.38
CA LEU A 67 -2.06 -8.32 6.08
C LEU A 67 -3.15 -9.05 6.89
N GLY A 68 -3.31 -8.71 8.18
CA GLY A 68 -4.36 -9.29 9.02
C GLY A 68 -5.76 -9.00 8.50
N VAL A 69 -6.00 -7.79 7.99
CA VAL A 69 -7.28 -7.41 7.34
C VAL A 69 -7.50 -8.19 6.05
N LEU A 70 -6.49 -8.34 5.19
CA LEU A 70 -6.59 -9.12 3.96
C LEU A 70 -6.93 -10.60 4.24
N LEU A 71 -6.23 -11.20 5.20
CA LEU A 71 -6.48 -12.58 5.61
C LEU A 71 -7.85 -12.75 6.27
N ALA A 72 -8.28 -11.79 7.09
CA ALA A 72 -9.63 -11.81 7.66
C ALA A 72 -10.71 -11.67 6.58
N ASN A 73 -10.52 -10.81 5.59
CA ASN A 73 -11.46 -10.67 4.48
C ASN A 73 -11.59 -11.98 3.69
N ARG A 74 -10.46 -12.67 3.44
CA ARG A 74 -10.46 -14.02 2.85
C ARG A 74 -11.28 -15.02 3.67
N ARG A 75 -11.03 -15.11 4.99
CA ARG A 75 -11.71 -16.08 5.86
C ARG A 75 -13.18 -15.76 6.07
N ASP A 76 -13.49 -14.52 6.43
CA ASP A 76 -14.79 -14.10 6.91
C ASP A 76 -15.77 -13.86 5.74
N ASN A 77 -15.26 -13.43 4.56
CA ASN A 77 -16.08 -13.11 3.39
C ASN A 77 -15.90 -14.04 2.18
N GLY A 78 -15.03 -15.07 2.29
CA GLY A 78 -14.80 -16.07 1.26
C GLY A 78 -14.14 -15.51 -0.01
N VAL A 79 -13.27 -14.51 0.15
CA VAL A 79 -12.57 -13.86 -0.98
C VAL A 79 -11.44 -14.74 -1.48
N GLU A 80 -11.35 -14.90 -2.80
CA GLU A 80 -10.17 -15.46 -3.45
C GLU A 80 -9.07 -14.40 -3.49
N LEU A 81 -8.15 -14.48 -2.51
CA LEU A 81 -6.98 -13.63 -2.44
C LEU A 81 -5.82 -14.26 -3.22
N GLN A 82 -5.27 -13.49 -4.15
CA GLN A 82 -4.02 -13.73 -4.84
C GLN A 82 -3.07 -12.55 -4.59
N ALA A 83 -1.78 -12.75 -4.80
CA ALA A 83 -0.79 -11.70 -4.57
C ALA A 83 0.31 -11.63 -5.63
N VAL A 84 0.89 -10.44 -5.76
CA VAL A 84 2.12 -10.18 -6.51
C VAL A 84 3.12 -9.46 -5.62
N ASP A 85 4.37 -9.87 -5.67
CA ASP A 85 5.47 -9.21 -4.99
C ASP A 85 6.79 -9.46 -5.74
N ILE A 86 7.81 -8.63 -5.53
CA ILE A 86 9.17 -8.93 -6.00
C ILE A 86 9.94 -9.84 -5.03
N ILE A 87 9.43 -9.99 -3.79
CA ILE A 87 9.97 -10.86 -2.75
C ILE A 87 9.03 -12.06 -2.52
N GLU A 88 9.57 -13.26 -2.49
CA GLU A 88 8.86 -14.46 -2.05
C GLU A 88 8.52 -14.39 -0.54
N PRO A 89 7.26 -14.68 -0.11
CA PRO A 89 6.90 -14.69 1.30
C PRO A 89 7.79 -15.60 2.16
N GLN A 90 8.26 -16.71 1.60
CA GLN A 90 9.15 -17.66 2.26
C GLN A 90 10.47 -17.02 2.71
N ARG A 91 11.00 -16.04 1.94
CA ARG A 91 12.24 -15.33 2.29
C ARG A 91 12.11 -14.48 3.55
N VAL A 92 10.89 -14.05 3.88
CA VAL A 92 10.61 -13.17 5.01
C VAL A 92 9.72 -13.82 6.06
N GLN A 93 9.55 -15.14 6.01
CA GLN A 93 8.59 -15.87 6.85
C GLN A 93 8.76 -15.66 8.37
N THR A 94 9.98 -15.35 8.82
CA THR A 94 10.30 -15.09 10.23
C THR A 94 9.62 -13.84 10.78
N ARG A 95 9.13 -12.93 9.92
CA ARG A 95 8.37 -11.75 10.33
C ARG A 95 6.92 -12.06 10.70
N TYR A 96 6.39 -13.17 10.20
CA TYR A 96 4.97 -13.48 10.33
C TYR A 96 4.67 -14.07 11.71
N PRO A 97 3.52 -13.70 12.33
CA PRO A 97 3.02 -14.42 13.50
C PRO A 97 2.88 -15.91 13.18
N ALA A 98 3.37 -16.79 14.06
CA ALA A 98 3.33 -18.24 13.85
C ALA A 98 1.91 -18.76 13.56
N ALA A 99 0.89 -18.17 14.20
CA ALA A 99 -0.52 -18.52 14.00
C ALA A 99 -1.04 -18.21 12.59
N TRP A 100 -0.38 -17.33 11.83
CA TRP A 100 -0.80 -16.92 10.49
C TRP A 100 0.02 -17.59 9.38
N LEU A 101 1.15 -18.22 9.72
CA LEU A 101 2.15 -18.67 8.75
C LEU A 101 1.54 -19.60 7.69
N ALA A 102 0.80 -20.63 8.11
CA ALA A 102 0.17 -21.57 7.18
C ALA A 102 -0.83 -20.89 6.24
N GLU A 103 -1.57 -19.91 6.75
CA GLU A 103 -2.55 -19.18 5.96
C GLU A 103 -1.88 -18.25 4.94
N ILE A 104 -0.85 -17.51 5.36
CA ILE A 104 -0.05 -16.64 4.49
C ILE A 104 0.60 -17.48 3.37
N MET A 105 1.18 -18.62 3.70
CA MET A 105 1.80 -19.53 2.72
C MET A 105 0.79 -20.21 1.79
N SER A 106 -0.51 -20.18 2.14
CA SER A 106 -1.57 -20.69 1.27
C SER A 106 -2.07 -19.68 0.24
N VAL A 107 -1.68 -18.41 0.35
CA VAL A 107 -2.02 -17.38 -0.64
C VAL A 107 -1.15 -17.57 -1.88
N PRO A 108 -1.72 -17.74 -3.09
CA PRO A 108 -0.93 -17.82 -4.31
C PRO A 108 -0.20 -16.50 -4.56
N VAL A 109 1.14 -16.54 -4.52
CA VAL A 109 1.99 -15.36 -4.77
C VAL A 109 2.76 -15.55 -6.07
N ARG A 110 2.63 -14.57 -6.97
CA ARG A 110 3.41 -14.49 -8.20
C ARG A 110 4.57 -13.54 -8.00
N VAL A 111 5.79 -14.04 -8.20
CA VAL A 111 7.00 -13.25 -7.97
C VAL A 111 7.41 -12.52 -9.24
N GLY A 112 7.57 -11.21 -9.17
CA GLY A 112 8.11 -10.42 -10.28
C GLY A 112 7.70 -8.95 -10.28
N ASP A 113 8.27 -8.22 -11.23
CA ASP A 113 8.02 -6.79 -11.39
C ASP A 113 6.65 -6.53 -12.03
N ILE A 114 5.76 -5.90 -11.26
CA ILE A 114 4.41 -5.55 -11.69
C ILE A 114 4.38 -4.66 -12.95
N ARG A 115 5.46 -3.96 -13.30
CA ARG A 115 5.55 -3.15 -14.53
C ARG A 115 5.69 -3.98 -15.81
N ALA A 116 6.00 -5.27 -15.69
CA ALA A 116 6.29 -6.15 -16.82
C ALA A 116 5.59 -7.53 -16.71
N MET A 117 5.00 -7.83 -15.56
CA MET A 117 4.32 -9.10 -15.34
C MET A 117 3.04 -9.21 -16.19
N SER A 118 2.85 -10.35 -16.85
CA SER A 118 1.60 -10.67 -17.54
C SER A 118 0.52 -11.11 -16.55
N LEU A 119 -0.44 -10.23 -16.23
CA LEU A 119 -1.57 -10.55 -15.37
C LEU A 119 -2.74 -11.12 -16.18
N GLU A 120 -3.60 -11.93 -15.55
CA GLU A 120 -4.81 -12.41 -16.20
C GLU A 120 -5.76 -11.23 -16.46
N ALA A 121 -6.10 -11.01 -17.73
CA ALA A 121 -6.96 -9.90 -18.12
C ALA A 121 -8.38 -10.08 -17.56
N GLY A 122 -8.88 -9.08 -16.82
CA GLY A 122 -10.21 -9.14 -16.21
C GLY A 122 -10.37 -10.17 -15.07
N GLY A 123 -9.25 -10.69 -14.54
CA GLY A 123 -9.22 -11.73 -13.51
C GLY A 123 -9.69 -11.27 -12.12
N HIS A 124 -9.71 -9.96 -11.84
CA HIS A 124 -9.94 -9.45 -10.48
C HIS A 124 -11.05 -8.41 -10.40
N ASP A 125 -11.83 -8.44 -9.32
CA ASP A 125 -12.86 -7.44 -9.03
C ASP A 125 -12.27 -6.27 -8.23
N LEU A 126 -11.21 -6.55 -7.46
CA LEU A 126 -10.48 -5.60 -6.66
C LEU A 126 -8.97 -5.85 -6.77
N ILE A 127 -8.20 -4.78 -6.87
CA ILE A 127 -6.76 -4.77 -6.67
C ILE A 127 -6.42 -3.83 -5.52
N SER A 128 -5.57 -4.24 -4.58
CA SER A 128 -4.95 -3.34 -3.60
C SER A 128 -3.49 -3.08 -3.92
N LEU A 129 -3.10 -1.81 -3.81
CA LEU A 129 -1.74 -1.30 -3.95
C LEU A 129 -1.47 -0.33 -2.79
N ILE A 130 -1.33 -0.90 -1.59
CA ILE A 130 -1.26 -0.16 -0.33
C ILE A 130 0.20 0.13 -0.02
N SER A 131 0.59 1.40 -0.01
CA SER A 131 1.97 1.87 0.22
C SER A 131 3.04 1.03 -0.49
N THR A 132 2.88 0.88 -1.79
CA THR A 132 3.74 0.03 -2.63
C THR A 132 4.27 0.75 -3.87
N ILE A 133 3.44 1.53 -4.57
CA ILE A 133 3.81 2.16 -5.85
C ILE A 133 4.96 3.17 -5.73
N GLU A 134 5.12 3.78 -4.55
CA GLU A 134 6.21 4.67 -4.21
C GLU A 134 7.59 3.98 -4.24
N HIS A 135 7.65 2.68 -4.01
CA HIS A 135 8.89 1.89 -4.01
C HIS A 135 9.22 1.29 -5.39
N ILE A 136 8.22 1.19 -6.28
CA ILE A 136 8.40 0.59 -7.59
C ILE A 136 9.40 1.40 -8.42
N GLY A 137 10.42 0.70 -8.93
CA GLY A 137 11.52 1.30 -9.67
C GLY A 137 12.74 1.66 -8.84
N PHE A 138 12.63 1.64 -7.50
CA PHE A 138 13.75 1.74 -6.58
C PHE A 138 14.13 0.37 -6.03
N ASP A 139 13.16 -0.34 -5.47
CA ASP A 139 13.39 -1.60 -4.77
C ASP A 139 13.78 -2.72 -5.73
N LYS A 140 14.79 -3.50 -5.31
CA LYS A 140 15.26 -4.69 -6.01
C LYS A 140 15.44 -5.81 -4.99
N PRO A 141 15.09 -7.06 -5.32
CA PRO A 141 15.38 -8.19 -4.44
C PRO A 141 16.89 -8.32 -4.21
N ALA A 142 17.29 -8.59 -2.98
CA ALA A 142 18.68 -8.96 -2.70
C ALA A 142 19.02 -10.27 -3.42
N ALA A 143 20.23 -10.34 -3.98
CA ALA A 143 20.72 -11.50 -4.74
C ALA A 143 20.90 -12.75 -3.86
N ASP A 144 21.16 -12.57 -2.57
CA ASP A 144 21.28 -13.63 -1.59
C ASP A 144 20.20 -13.53 -0.49
N GLN A 145 20.07 -14.57 0.34
CA GLN A 145 19.27 -14.53 1.56
C GLN A 145 20.05 -13.91 2.71
N GLY A 146 20.78 -12.82 2.42
CA GLY A 146 21.62 -12.11 3.38
C GLY A 146 20.83 -11.32 4.41
N ARG A 147 21.37 -10.16 4.79
CA ARG A 147 20.86 -9.35 5.91
C ARG A 147 19.49 -8.70 5.66
N SER A 148 19.09 -8.55 4.40
CA SER A 148 17.83 -7.90 3.98
C SER A 148 17.19 -8.67 2.82
N ALA A 149 15.86 -8.54 2.68
CA ALA A 149 15.15 -9.06 1.51
C ALA A 149 15.42 -8.23 0.24
N PHE A 150 15.81 -6.97 0.41
CA PHE A 150 16.06 -6.03 -0.66
C PHE A 150 17.56 -5.69 -0.76
N ASP A 151 17.98 -5.36 -1.97
CA ASP A 151 19.28 -4.73 -2.25
C ASP A 151 19.23 -3.29 -1.70
N ARG A 152 19.88 -3.07 -0.55
CA ARG A 152 19.82 -1.80 0.20
C ARG A 152 21.20 -1.17 0.29
N ALA A 153 21.22 0.16 0.28
CA ALA A 153 22.44 0.95 0.44
C ALA A 153 22.87 0.99 1.93
N GLU A 154 24.17 0.88 2.19
CA GLU A 154 24.71 1.02 3.55
C GLU A 154 25.00 2.50 3.89
N SER A 155 25.18 3.33 2.86
CA SER A 155 25.36 4.77 2.99
C SER A 155 24.41 5.57 2.09
N GLU A 156 24.05 6.79 2.50
CA GLU A 156 23.20 7.68 1.69
C GLU A 156 23.81 8.00 0.31
N ALA A 157 25.15 7.97 0.20
CA ALA A 157 25.85 8.24 -1.06
C ALA A 157 25.65 7.13 -2.12
N GLU A 158 25.27 5.92 -1.73
CA GLU A 158 25.01 4.79 -2.63
C GLU A 158 23.56 4.77 -3.15
N VAL A 159 22.71 5.64 -2.61
CA VAL A 159 21.27 5.60 -2.85
C VAL A 159 20.94 6.11 -4.26
N VAL A 160 20.32 5.25 -5.06
CA VAL A 160 19.78 5.62 -6.37
C VAL A 160 18.41 6.28 -6.20
N THR A 161 18.35 7.59 -6.42
CA THR A 161 17.13 8.40 -6.29
C THR A 161 16.37 8.59 -7.60
N GLN A 162 16.80 7.94 -8.68
CA GLN A 162 16.15 8.02 -9.98
C GLN A 162 15.30 6.77 -10.24
N ARG A 163 14.04 6.98 -10.66
CA ARG A 163 13.19 5.95 -11.27
C ARG A 163 12.73 6.42 -12.65
N ALA A 164 12.29 5.49 -13.50
CA ALA A 164 11.78 5.85 -14.83
C ALA A 164 10.52 6.74 -14.72
N ALA A 165 10.41 7.75 -15.60
CA ALA A 165 9.32 8.72 -15.57
C ALA A 165 7.93 8.09 -15.82
N ASP A 166 7.87 6.93 -16.47
CA ASP A 166 6.62 6.25 -16.80
C ASP A 166 6.23 5.13 -15.84
N VAL A 167 6.88 5.04 -14.67
CA VAL A 167 6.59 4.01 -13.65
C VAL A 167 5.10 3.99 -13.30
N ASN A 168 4.51 5.13 -12.94
CA ASN A 168 3.10 5.22 -12.55
C ASN A 168 2.19 4.68 -13.66
N ARG A 169 2.34 5.20 -14.89
CA ARG A 169 1.58 4.76 -16.07
C ARG A 169 1.69 3.26 -16.30
N ARG A 170 2.90 2.70 -16.31
CA ARG A 170 3.12 1.27 -16.57
C ARG A 170 2.48 0.37 -15.52
N VAL A 171 2.54 0.76 -14.26
CA VAL A 171 1.86 0.04 -13.16
C VAL A 171 0.36 0.10 -13.38
N LEU A 172 -0.21 1.31 -13.52
CA LEU A 172 -1.65 1.52 -13.65
C LEU A 172 -2.23 0.84 -14.89
N ASP A 173 -1.53 0.86 -16.03
CA ASP A 173 -1.96 0.17 -17.25
C ASP A 173 -2.02 -1.35 -17.04
N ASN A 174 -1.04 -1.93 -16.34
CA ASN A 174 -1.04 -3.37 -16.08
C ASN A 174 -2.17 -3.76 -15.11
N LEU A 175 -2.36 -3.00 -14.02
CA LEU A 175 -3.44 -3.24 -13.06
C LEU A 175 -4.82 -3.05 -13.69
N ARG A 176 -4.97 -2.03 -14.56
CA ARG A 176 -6.18 -1.83 -15.36
C ARG A 176 -6.47 -3.04 -16.25
N GLY A 177 -5.46 -3.62 -16.90
CA GLY A 177 -5.61 -4.83 -17.70
C GLY A 177 -6.16 -5.99 -16.87
N ALA A 178 -5.65 -6.16 -15.66
CA ALA A 178 -6.01 -7.25 -14.74
C ALA A 178 -7.41 -7.10 -14.11
N LEU A 179 -7.91 -5.87 -13.98
CA LEU A 179 -9.25 -5.61 -13.43
C LEU A 179 -10.37 -6.00 -14.40
N ALA A 180 -11.40 -6.64 -13.87
CA ALA A 180 -12.68 -6.84 -14.55
C ALA A 180 -13.34 -5.47 -14.86
N ALA A 181 -14.25 -5.44 -15.82
CA ALA A 181 -15.01 -4.22 -16.12
C ALA A 181 -15.76 -3.75 -14.87
N GLY A 182 -15.59 -2.48 -14.49
CA GLY A 182 -16.15 -1.93 -13.24
C GLY A 182 -15.44 -2.36 -11.96
N GLY A 183 -14.35 -3.13 -12.05
CA GLY A 183 -13.50 -3.47 -10.91
C GLY A 183 -12.77 -2.25 -10.35
N HIS A 184 -12.27 -2.38 -9.12
CA HIS A 184 -11.71 -1.27 -8.35
C HIS A 184 -10.22 -1.44 -8.06
N LEU A 185 -9.49 -0.33 -8.05
CA LEU A 185 -8.13 -0.23 -7.55
C LEU A 185 -8.14 0.61 -6.27
N LEU A 186 -7.76 -0.02 -5.16
CA LEU A 186 -7.51 0.64 -3.89
C LEU A 186 -6.03 0.98 -3.80
N LEU A 187 -5.69 2.24 -3.59
CA LEU A 187 -4.31 2.71 -3.60
C LEU A 187 -4.05 3.70 -2.46
N THR A 188 -2.90 3.55 -1.79
CA THR A 188 -2.42 4.54 -0.80
C THR A 188 -0.96 4.86 -1.05
N VAL A 189 -0.57 6.11 -0.83
CA VAL A 189 0.81 6.60 -1.03
C VAL A 189 1.22 7.62 0.02
N PRO A 190 2.52 7.75 0.31
CA PRO A 190 3.06 8.91 0.99
C PRO A 190 2.90 10.15 0.10
N MET A 191 2.48 11.28 0.70
CA MET A 191 2.26 12.53 -0.01
C MET A 191 2.86 13.72 0.76
N GLY A 192 3.54 14.62 0.05
CA GLY A 192 4.34 15.71 0.62
C GLY A 192 4.97 16.62 -0.44
N LYS A 193 6.29 16.84 -0.34
CA LYS A 193 7.05 17.79 -1.18
C LYS A 193 7.25 17.34 -2.62
N GLY A 194 7.10 16.06 -2.91
CA GLY A 194 7.29 15.51 -4.24
C GLY A 194 8.71 14.99 -4.47
N GLY A 195 8.80 13.87 -5.18
CA GLY A 195 10.06 13.30 -5.65
C GLY A 195 10.64 12.22 -4.74
N PRO A 196 11.89 11.81 -4.98
CA PRO A 196 12.53 10.75 -4.24
C PRO A 196 12.89 11.23 -2.82
N VAL A 197 12.49 10.46 -1.82
CA VAL A 197 12.83 10.67 -0.42
C VAL A 197 13.67 9.50 0.07
N VAL A 198 14.84 9.83 0.63
CA VAL A 198 15.72 8.85 1.26
C VAL A 198 15.23 8.60 2.69
N LEU A 199 15.01 7.33 3.00
CA LEU A 199 14.55 6.84 4.28
C LEU A 199 15.58 5.89 4.87
N ARG A 200 15.38 5.58 6.16
CA ARG A 200 16.10 4.52 6.85
C ARG A 200 15.15 3.39 7.21
N ASP A 201 15.46 2.18 6.76
CA ASP A 201 14.64 1.00 7.07
C ASP A 201 14.87 0.50 8.51
N SER A 202 14.08 -0.48 8.92
CA SER A 202 14.13 -1.06 10.27
C SER A 202 15.44 -1.79 10.60
N LEU A 203 16.23 -2.14 9.58
CA LEU A 203 17.55 -2.75 9.72
C LEU A 203 18.67 -1.70 9.71
N GLY A 204 18.32 -0.43 9.53
CA GLY A 204 19.24 0.70 9.53
C GLY A 204 19.87 0.99 8.18
N PHE A 205 19.44 0.31 7.11
CA PHE A 205 19.89 0.58 5.74
C PHE A 205 19.12 1.73 5.10
N PHE A 206 19.67 2.29 4.04
CA PHE A 206 19.03 3.36 3.28
C PHE A 206 18.16 2.80 2.14
N CYS A 207 16.97 3.37 2.00
CA CYS A 207 16.04 3.07 0.92
C CYS A 207 15.43 4.35 0.36
N VAL A 208 14.74 4.22 -0.77
CA VAL A 208 14.04 5.33 -1.42
C VAL A 208 12.58 4.98 -1.60
N GLN A 209 11.75 5.99 -1.41
CA GLN A 209 10.39 5.98 -1.90
C GLN A 209 10.14 7.27 -2.69
N TRP A 210 9.14 7.25 -3.56
CA TRP A 210 8.60 8.47 -4.15
C TRP A 210 7.53 9.06 -3.24
N GLU A 211 7.79 10.24 -2.69
CA GLU A 211 6.77 11.03 -2.01
C GLU A 211 5.99 11.79 -3.09
N TYR A 212 4.67 11.60 -3.13
CA TYR A 212 3.82 12.23 -4.14
C TYR A 212 3.51 13.67 -3.76
N GLU A 213 3.32 14.53 -4.74
CA GLU A 213 2.83 15.90 -4.66
C GLU A 213 1.63 16.05 -5.61
N ALA A 214 1.10 17.26 -5.80
CA ALA A 214 -0.08 17.43 -6.63
C ALA A 214 0.07 16.91 -8.07
N ALA A 215 1.21 17.14 -8.74
CA ALA A 215 1.36 16.78 -10.15
C ALA A 215 1.59 15.28 -10.37
N SER A 216 2.50 14.62 -9.65
CA SER A 216 2.67 13.17 -9.76
C SER A 216 1.50 12.39 -9.15
N TRP A 217 0.71 12.98 -8.24
CA TRP A 217 -0.56 12.39 -7.82
C TRP A 217 -1.63 12.43 -8.92
N ALA A 218 -1.69 13.50 -9.70
CA ALA A 218 -2.60 13.61 -10.83
C ALA A 218 -2.37 12.49 -11.87
N GLU A 219 -1.12 12.04 -12.04
CA GLU A 219 -0.82 10.87 -12.90
C GLU A 219 -1.55 9.59 -12.49
N ILE A 220 -1.91 9.47 -11.20
CA ILE A 220 -2.66 8.33 -10.65
C ILE A 220 -4.16 8.58 -10.79
N VAL A 221 -4.67 9.67 -10.21
CA VAL A 221 -6.12 9.90 -10.09
C VAL A 221 -6.79 10.36 -11.39
N GLU A 222 -6.01 10.91 -12.32
CA GLU A 222 -6.48 11.32 -13.65
C GLU A 222 -6.12 10.31 -14.75
N HIS A 223 -5.61 9.13 -14.38
CA HIS A 223 -5.24 8.10 -15.34
C HIS A 223 -6.41 7.79 -16.29
N PRO A 224 -6.20 7.80 -17.63
CA PRO A 224 -7.30 7.78 -18.60
C PRO A 224 -8.18 6.53 -18.48
N GLY A 225 -7.63 5.40 -18.05
CA GLY A 225 -8.37 4.14 -17.86
C GLY A 225 -9.17 4.01 -16.57
N PHE A 226 -9.09 4.99 -15.67
CA PHE A 226 -9.75 4.97 -14.36
C PHE A 226 -10.64 6.19 -14.15
N GLU A 227 -11.69 5.98 -13.36
CA GLU A 227 -12.52 7.02 -12.76
C GLU A 227 -12.21 7.09 -11.27
N LEU A 228 -11.99 8.29 -10.75
CA LEU A 228 -11.83 8.52 -9.32
C LEU A 228 -13.19 8.36 -8.61
N VAL A 229 -13.30 7.39 -7.71
CA VAL A 229 -14.49 7.17 -6.89
C VAL A 229 -14.43 8.03 -5.63
N GLU A 230 -13.30 7.96 -4.92
CA GLU A 230 -13.04 8.81 -3.76
C GLU A 230 -11.53 9.02 -3.57
N SER A 231 -11.19 10.14 -2.92
CA SER A 231 -9.84 10.41 -2.44
C SER A 231 -9.85 11.10 -1.09
N HIS A 232 -8.90 10.74 -0.24
CA HIS A 232 -8.73 11.30 1.09
C HIS A 232 -7.27 11.66 1.33
N TYR A 233 -7.02 12.69 2.14
CA TYR A 233 -5.69 13.25 2.34
C TYR A 233 -5.48 13.56 3.81
N PHE A 234 -4.31 13.18 4.35
CA PHE A 234 -4.00 13.32 5.76
C PHE A 234 -2.59 13.83 6.00
N ILE A 235 -2.44 14.66 7.03
CA ILE A 235 -1.15 15.16 7.53
C ILE A 235 -0.96 14.77 8.99
N LEU A 236 0.26 14.38 9.35
CA LEU A 236 0.66 14.20 10.74
C LEU A 236 1.00 15.58 11.32
N GLY A 237 0.27 16.01 12.34
CA GLY A 237 0.56 17.26 13.04
C GLY A 237 1.77 17.16 13.98
N ASP A 238 2.27 18.31 14.44
CA ASP A 238 3.39 18.39 15.38
C ASP A 238 3.09 17.73 16.75
N ASP A 239 1.80 17.59 17.08
CA ASP A 239 1.30 16.88 18.24
C ASP A 239 1.13 15.37 18.00
N LEU A 240 1.66 14.87 16.88
CA LEU A 240 1.65 13.46 16.49
C LEU A 240 0.23 12.89 16.22
N VAL A 241 -0.71 13.76 15.86
CA VAL A 241 -2.08 13.39 15.50
C VAL A 241 -2.34 13.59 14.01
N TRP A 242 -2.83 12.55 13.35
CA TRP A 242 -3.27 12.61 11.96
C TRP A 242 -4.53 13.47 11.81
N ARG A 243 -4.55 14.30 10.77
CA ARG A 243 -5.69 15.18 10.45
C ARG A 243 -6.00 15.16 8.97
N ALA A 244 -7.29 15.10 8.64
CA ALA A 244 -7.74 15.24 7.27
C ALA A 244 -7.42 16.65 6.73
N VAL A 245 -7.08 16.73 5.46
CA VAL A 245 -6.92 17.99 4.71
C VAL A 245 -7.69 17.89 3.38
N ASN A 246 -8.04 19.04 2.80
CA ASN A 246 -8.94 19.11 1.63
C ASN A 246 -8.29 18.71 0.30
N GLY A 247 -7.02 18.30 0.28
CA GLY A 247 -6.34 17.93 -0.95
C GLY A 247 -4.81 18.04 -0.89
N PRO A 248 -4.14 17.77 -2.03
CA PRO A 248 -2.68 17.80 -2.17
C PRO A 248 -2.02 19.07 -1.62
N ALA A 249 -2.64 20.24 -1.81
CA ALA A 249 -2.10 21.51 -1.34
C ALA A 249 -1.93 21.58 0.18
N GLY A 250 -2.78 20.87 0.94
CA GLY A 250 -2.66 20.78 2.40
C GLY A 250 -1.46 19.96 2.88
N LEU A 251 -0.82 19.19 1.97
CA LEU A 251 0.31 18.32 2.26
C LEU A 251 1.64 18.87 1.75
N ALA A 252 1.66 20.02 1.08
CA ALA A 252 2.86 20.57 0.42
C ALA A 252 4.07 20.81 1.37
N ARG A 253 3.83 20.85 2.68
CA ARG A 253 4.88 20.99 3.72
C ARG A 253 5.31 19.66 4.37
N ALA A 254 4.58 18.58 4.14
CA ALA A 254 4.93 17.26 4.66
C ALA A 254 6.23 16.79 3.98
N GLU A 255 7.13 16.21 4.77
CA GLU A 255 8.38 15.63 4.31
C GLU A 255 8.75 14.46 5.22
N ALA A 256 8.98 13.29 4.62
CA ALA A 256 9.39 12.08 5.33
C ALA A 256 10.92 11.90 5.43
N ARG A 257 11.72 12.85 4.90
CA ARG A 257 13.18 12.70 4.79
C ARG A 257 13.83 12.38 6.14
N HIS A 258 14.62 11.30 6.17
CA HIS A 258 15.30 10.77 7.35
C HIS A 258 14.38 10.32 8.50
N LEU A 259 13.06 10.35 8.30
CA LEU A 259 12.09 9.74 9.21
C LEU A 259 11.90 8.27 8.82
N SER A 260 11.40 7.49 9.76
CA SER A 260 10.99 6.09 9.53
C SER A 260 9.53 5.96 9.08
N HIS A 261 8.83 7.08 8.90
CA HIS A 261 7.40 7.15 8.60
C HIS A 261 7.08 8.36 7.71
N SER A 262 5.96 8.26 6.98
CA SER A 262 5.40 9.37 6.21
C SER A 262 4.77 10.40 7.14
N THR A 263 4.84 11.68 6.76
CA THR A 263 4.17 12.79 7.46
C THR A 263 2.94 13.30 6.71
N GLY A 264 2.72 12.81 5.49
CA GLY A 264 1.49 12.98 4.75
C GLY A 264 1.13 11.72 3.96
N CYS A 265 -0.17 11.51 3.76
CA CYS A 265 -0.72 10.31 3.14
C CYS A 265 -1.90 10.68 2.24
N ALA A 266 -1.96 10.05 1.07
CA ALA A 266 -3.11 10.11 0.17
C ALA A 266 -3.67 8.70 -0.05
N LEU A 267 -4.98 8.62 -0.11
CA LEU A 267 -5.75 7.41 -0.35
C LEU A 267 -6.67 7.65 -1.53
N ALA A 268 -6.78 6.68 -2.43
CA ALA A 268 -7.69 6.73 -3.56
C ALA A 268 -8.35 5.39 -3.82
N LEU A 269 -9.66 5.44 -4.08
CA LEU A 269 -10.39 4.36 -4.73
C LEU A 269 -10.65 4.76 -6.17
N LEU A 270 -10.14 3.96 -7.10
CA LEU A 270 -10.34 4.14 -8.53
C LEU A 270 -11.22 3.01 -9.07
N ARG A 271 -12.06 3.32 -10.05
CA ARG A 271 -12.88 2.33 -10.77
C ARG A 271 -12.42 2.23 -12.22
N LYS A 272 -12.25 1.03 -12.75
CA LYS A 272 -11.93 0.81 -14.16
C LYS A 272 -13.08 1.33 -15.04
N LYS A 273 -12.78 2.23 -15.97
CA LYS A 273 -13.77 2.73 -16.94
C LYS A 273 -14.23 1.62 -17.88
N ALA A 274 -15.51 1.65 -18.25
CA ALA A 274 -16.03 0.76 -19.29
C ALA A 274 -15.42 1.12 -20.65
N GLY A 275 -14.92 0.10 -21.38
CA GLY A 275 -14.36 0.28 -22.72
C GLY A 275 -12.95 0.87 -22.79
N ALA A 276 -12.26 1.03 -21.66
CA ALA A 276 -10.85 1.41 -21.59
C ALA A 276 -9.93 0.19 -21.58
#